data_AF-A0A2H9PPS6-F1
#
_entry.id   AF-A0A2H9PPS6-F1
#
_cell.length_a   1.000
_cell.length_b   1.000
_cell.length_c   1.000
_cell.angle_alpha   90.00
_cell.angle_beta   90.00
_cell.angle_gamma   90.00
#
_symmetry.space_group_name_H-M   'P 1'
#
loop_
_entity.id
_entity.type
_entity.pdbx_description
1 polymer ?
#
loop_
_entity_poly.entity_id
_entity_poly.type
_entity_poly.pdbx_seq_one_letter_code
_entity_poly.pdbx_strand_id
1 'polypeptide(L)'
;MEIKDLKPNTGNVDLVLEVVSKEEPRTFEKFGKSGSVCNVTVKDNSGKVKVTLWNDDVERVNLGDKIHIKNGWCSDYKGELQVSSGKFGKIEVLESNSNEILTNDPEMIKKQMSQTGDADEDEDSESDSVSDEDLDIIDDEEVIE
;
A
#
# COMPACT_ATOMS: atom_id res chain seq x y z
N MET A 1 7.03 -27.82 5.65
CA MET A 1 6.88 -28.22 4.24
C MET A 1 7.84 -27.35 3.41
N GLU A 2 8.16 -27.71 2.17
CA GLU A 2 8.95 -26.84 1.27
C GLU A 2 8.14 -26.49 0.03
N ILE A 3 8.55 -25.42 -0.69
CA ILE A 3 7.88 -24.99 -1.93
C ILE A 3 7.88 -26.09 -3.00
N LYS A 4 8.95 -26.90 -3.10
CA LYS A 4 9.07 -27.96 -4.12
C LYS A 4 8.03 -29.07 -3.97
N ASP A 5 7.54 -29.30 -2.76
CA ASP A 5 6.55 -30.33 -2.45
C ASP A 5 5.11 -29.80 -2.56
N LEU A 6 4.93 -28.51 -2.88
CA LEU A 6 3.62 -27.93 -3.10
C LEU A 6 2.97 -28.53 -4.33
N LYS A 7 1.73 -28.99 -4.14
CA LYS A 7 0.85 -29.40 -5.23
C LYS A 7 -0.31 -28.43 -5.35
N PRO A 8 -0.76 -28.13 -6.58
CA PRO A 8 -1.94 -27.31 -6.76
C PRO A 8 -3.16 -28.00 -6.15
N ASN A 9 -4.11 -27.20 -5.65
CA ASN A 9 -5.32 -27.66 -4.95
C ASN A 9 -5.04 -28.41 -3.63
N THR A 10 -3.94 -28.05 -2.96
CA THR A 10 -3.57 -28.64 -1.66
C THR A 10 -3.74 -27.61 -0.55
N GLY A 11 -4.47 -28.00 0.50
CA GLY A 11 -4.58 -27.23 1.74
C GLY A 11 -3.60 -27.72 2.81
N ASN A 12 -3.67 -27.13 4.01
CA ASN A 12 -2.80 -27.46 5.14
C ASN A 12 -1.31 -27.31 4.82
N VAL A 13 -0.98 -26.19 4.18
CA VAL A 13 0.37 -25.82 3.81
C VAL A 13 0.99 -24.99 4.94
N ASP A 14 2.06 -25.50 5.55
CA ASP A 14 2.85 -24.80 6.57
C ASP A 14 4.25 -24.49 6.04
N LEU A 15 4.50 -23.20 5.76
CA LEU A 15 5.71 -22.70 5.10
C LEU A 15 6.26 -21.45 5.78
N VAL A 16 7.58 -21.41 5.98
CA VAL A 16 8.31 -20.24 6.47
C VAL A 16 9.10 -19.65 5.30
N LEU A 17 8.78 -18.43 4.91
CA LEU A 17 9.24 -17.81 3.67
C LEU A 17 9.67 -16.36 3.92
N GLU A 18 10.58 -15.85 3.11
CA GLU A 18 11.02 -14.45 3.15
C GLU A 18 10.39 -13.66 2.00
N VAL A 19 9.89 -12.47 2.29
CA VAL A 19 9.27 -11.56 1.30
C VAL A 19 10.35 -10.87 0.49
N VAL A 20 10.42 -11.18 -0.79
CA VAL A 20 11.40 -10.60 -1.73
C VAL A 20 10.83 -9.36 -2.44
N SER A 21 9.53 -9.38 -2.75
CA SER A 21 8.86 -8.23 -3.35
C SER A 21 7.38 -8.16 -2.97
N LYS A 22 6.85 -6.95 -2.95
CA LYS A 22 5.44 -6.65 -2.68
C LYS A 22 4.87 -5.89 -3.87
N GLU A 23 3.80 -6.41 -4.48
CA GLU A 23 3.05 -5.74 -5.54
C GLU A 23 2.07 -4.72 -4.93
N GLU A 24 1.49 -3.86 -5.75
CA GLU A 24 0.55 -2.84 -5.29
C GLU A 24 -0.72 -3.48 -4.68
N PRO A 25 -1.15 -3.02 -3.49
CA PRO A 25 -2.39 -3.50 -2.89
C PRO A 25 -3.59 -3.01 -3.70
N ARG A 26 -4.47 -3.94 -4.05
CA ARG A 26 -5.73 -3.67 -4.75
C ARG A 26 -6.87 -3.68 -3.74
N THR A 27 -7.71 -2.67 -3.77
CA THR A 27 -8.96 -2.64 -3.02
C THR A 27 -10.10 -3.21 -3.86
N PHE A 28 -10.98 -3.98 -3.25
CA PHE A 28 -12.18 -4.50 -3.87
C PHE A 28 -13.36 -4.31 -2.93
N GLU A 29 -14.54 -4.01 -3.48
CA GLU A 29 -15.76 -3.95 -2.69
C GLU A 29 -16.53 -5.27 -2.83
N LYS A 30 -16.86 -5.90 -1.70
CA LYS A 30 -17.66 -7.13 -1.68
C LYS A 30 -18.72 -7.05 -0.59
N PHE A 31 -19.98 -7.19 -0.98
CA PHE A 31 -21.13 -7.14 -0.05
C PHE A 31 -21.16 -5.86 0.81
N GLY A 32 -20.84 -4.71 0.22
CA GLY A 32 -20.83 -3.41 0.92
C GLY A 32 -19.69 -3.25 1.93
N LYS A 33 -18.68 -4.14 1.91
CA LYS A 33 -17.44 -4.00 2.67
C LYS A 33 -16.27 -3.84 1.71
N SER A 34 -15.44 -2.83 1.94
CA SER A 34 -14.15 -2.69 1.30
C SER A 34 -13.18 -3.74 1.87
N GLY A 35 -12.58 -4.53 0.98
CA GLY A 35 -11.50 -5.45 1.30
C GLY A 35 -10.25 -5.08 0.51
N SER A 36 -9.09 -5.47 1.02
CA SER A 36 -7.80 -5.24 0.37
C SER A 36 -7.16 -6.58 0.02
N VAL A 37 -6.51 -6.65 -1.13
CA VAL A 37 -5.75 -7.82 -1.59
C VAL A 37 -4.42 -7.38 -2.13
N CYS A 38 -3.34 -8.05 -1.74
CA CYS A 38 -2.00 -7.74 -2.22
C CYS A 38 -1.27 -9.03 -2.55
N ASN A 39 -0.54 -9.00 -3.66
CA ASN A 39 0.28 -10.11 -4.10
C ASN A 39 1.73 -9.86 -3.71
N VAL A 40 2.35 -10.81 -3.03
CA VAL A 40 3.76 -10.73 -2.62
C VAL A 40 4.53 -11.91 -3.19
N THR A 41 5.76 -11.66 -3.63
CA THR A 41 6.66 -12.74 -4.03
C THR A 41 7.52 -13.10 -2.84
N VAL A 42 7.47 -14.37 -2.46
CA VAL A 42 8.23 -14.92 -1.35
C VAL A 42 9.20 -15.99 -1.84
N LYS A 43 10.28 -16.18 -1.10
CA LYS A 43 11.33 -17.13 -1.43
C LYS A 43 11.66 -18.01 -0.23
N ASP A 44 12.04 -19.25 -0.55
CA ASP A 44 12.63 -20.22 0.37
C ASP A 44 13.87 -20.86 -0.27
N ASN A 45 14.51 -21.77 0.46
CA ASN A 45 15.55 -22.65 -0.07
C ASN A 45 15.10 -23.44 -1.30
N SER A 46 13.83 -23.79 -1.36
CA SER A 46 13.28 -24.61 -2.44
C SER A 46 12.92 -23.83 -3.71
N GLY A 47 12.66 -22.53 -3.64
CA GLY A 47 12.26 -21.75 -4.80
C GLY A 47 11.60 -20.42 -4.47
N LYS A 48 10.83 -19.89 -5.43
CA LYS A 48 10.02 -18.68 -5.27
C LYS A 48 8.56 -19.02 -5.56
N VAL A 49 7.64 -18.42 -4.81
CA VAL A 49 6.20 -18.59 -5.00
C VAL A 49 5.48 -17.27 -4.73
N LYS A 50 4.32 -17.07 -5.35
CA LYS A 50 3.48 -15.90 -5.08
C LYS A 50 2.52 -16.21 -3.93
N VAL A 51 2.39 -15.27 -3.01
CA VAL A 51 1.45 -15.33 -1.89
C VAL A 51 0.44 -14.19 -2.01
N THR A 52 -0.83 -14.50 -1.83
CA THR A 52 -1.92 -13.53 -1.82
C THR A 52 -2.31 -13.22 -0.37
N LEU A 53 -2.06 -11.98 0.04
CA LEU A 53 -2.43 -11.40 1.33
C LEU A 53 -3.82 -10.78 1.25
N TRP A 54 -4.56 -10.87 2.36
CA TRP A 54 -5.95 -10.39 2.44
C TRP A 54 -6.12 -9.44 3.62
N ASN A 55 -6.88 -8.37 3.42
CA ASN A 55 -7.27 -7.38 4.42
C ASN A 55 -6.06 -6.92 5.26
N ASP A 56 -6.11 -7.10 6.58
CA ASP A 56 -5.08 -6.68 7.54
C ASP A 56 -3.71 -7.32 7.29
N ASP A 57 -3.65 -8.51 6.67
CA ASP A 57 -2.36 -9.16 6.37
C ASP A 57 -1.55 -8.34 5.35
N VAL A 58 -2.20 -7.52 4.53
CA VAL A 58 -1.55 -6.62 3.56
C VAL A 58 -0.72 -5.55 4.27
N GLU A 59 -1.19 -5.03 5.40
CA GLU A 59 -0.51 -3.99 6.16
C GLU A 59 0.54 -4.58 7.11
N ARG A 60 0.32 -5.80 7.59
CA ARG A 60 1.24 -6.48 8.52
C ARG A 60 2.53 -6.95 7.86
N VAL A 61 2.51 -7.24 6.56
CA VAL A 61 3.65 -7.82 5.85
C VAL A 61 4.38 -6.75 5.02
N ASN A 62 5.67 -6.58 5.29
CA ASN A 62 6.54 -5.67 4.56
C ASN A 62 7.60 -6.42 3.73
N LEU A 63 8.27 -5.66 2.86
CA LEU A 63 9.36 -6.19 2.02
C LEU A 63 10.56 -6.52 2.91
N GLY A 64 11.11 -7.73 2.75
CA GLY A 64 12.21 -8.24 3.59
C GLY A 64 11.75 -8.91 4.89
N ASP A 65 10.45 -8.99 5.14
CA ASP A 65 9.92 -9.69 6.32
C ASP A 65 9.96 -11.20 6.15
N LYS A 66 10.17 -11.90 7.25
CA LYS A 66 10.05 -13.36 7.31
C LYS A 66 8.67 -13.72 7.83
N ILE A 67 7.89 -14.41 7.01
CA ILE A 67 6.52 -14.79 7.32
C ILE A 67 6.37 -16.30 7.43
N HIS A 68 5.48 -16.73 8.30
CA HIS A 68 5.07 -18.11 8.49
C HIS A 68 3.59 -18.23 8.13
N ILE A 69 3.34 -18.92 7.03
CA ILE A 69 1.99 -19.24 6.58
C ILE A 69 1.62 -20.56 7.23
N LYS A 70 0.60 -20.54 8.08
CA LYS A 70 0.03 -21.73 8.69
C LYS A 70 -1.26 -22.11 7.99
N ASN A 71 -1.44 -23.42 7.74
CA ASN A 71 -2.64 -23.98 7.14
C ASN A 71 -3.11 -23.25 5.85
N GLY A 72 -2.13 -22.84 5.04
CA GLY A 72 -2.36 -22.14 3.78
C GLY A 72 -3.00 -23.02 2.71
N TRP A 73 -3.55 -22.36 1.69
CA TRP A 73 -4.13 -22.98 0.51
C TRP A 73 -3.28 -22.69 -0.72
N CYS A 74 -2.79 -23.74 -1.37
CA CYS A 74 -2.08 -23.64 -2.64
C CYS A 74 -3.03 -23.88 -3.82
N SER A 75 -3.15 -22.89 -4.69
CA SER A 75 -3.89 -22.95 -5.95
C SER A 75 -2.94 -22.84 -7.13
N ASP A 76 -3.27 -23.50 -8.23
CA ASP A 76 -2.68 -23.15 -9.53
C ASP A 76 -3.48 -21.98 -10.12
N TYR A 77 -2.79 -20.94 -10.58
CA TYR A 77 -3.41 -19.90 -11.38
C TYR A 77 -2.57 -19.61 -12.61
N LYS A 78 -3.10 -19.95 -13.79
CA LYS A 78 -2.43 -19.80 -15.08
C LYS A 78 -1.08 -20.55 -15.17
N GLY A 79 -0.94 -21.68 -14.47
CA GLY A 79 0.31 -22.46 -14.42
C GLY A 79 1.35 -21.93 -13.43
N GLU A 80 1.03 -20.89 -12.66
CA GLU A 80 1.84 -20.43 -11.55
C GLU A 80 1.20 -20.86 -10.22
N LEU A 81 2.01 -21.46 -9.34
CA LEU A 81 1.59 -21.78 -7.98
C LEU A 81 1.40 -20.50 -7.18
N GLN A 82 0.21 -20.35 -6.60
CA GLN A 82 -0.13 -19.27 -5.67
C GLN A 82 -0.55 -19.85 -4.34
N VAL A 83 -0.04 -19.28 -3.25
CA VAL A 83 -0.41 -19.65 -1.90
C VAL A 83 -1.23 -18.52 -1.28
N SER A 84 -2.27 -18.87 -0.54
CA SER A 84 -3.08 -17.88 0.19
C SER A 84 -3.34 -18.38 1.61
N SER A 85 -3.73 -17.47 2.50
CA SER A 85 -4.15 -17.84 3.85
C SER A 85 -5.43 -18.73 3.85
N GLY A 86 -6.20 -18.75 2.76
CA GLY A 86 -7.41 -19.58 2.66
C GLY A 86 -8.45 -19.27 3.76
N LYS A 87 -9.38 -20.20 4.01
CA LYS A 87 -10.45 -20.04 5.00
C LYS A 87 -10.02 -20.30 6.45
N PHE A 88 -8.97 -21.11 6.63
CA PHE A 88 -8.53 -21.60 7.94
C PHE A 88 -7.04 -21.35 8.20
N GLY A 89 -6.35 -20.67 7.28
CA GLY A 89 -4.95 -20.35 7.45
C GLY A 89 -4.75 -19.00 8.11
N LYS A 90 -3.52 -18.80 8.57
CA LYS A 90 -3.08 -17.62 9.29
C LYS A 90 -1.66 -17.27 8.86
N ILE A 91 -1.39 -15.98 8.75
CA ILE A 91 -0.05 -15.47 8.46
C ILE A 91 0.53 -14.86 9.74
N GLU A 92 1.68 -15.38 10.14
CA GLU A 92 2.47 -14.89 11.27
C GLU A 92 3.77 -14.28 10.76
N VAL A 93 3.99 -13.00 11.02
CA VAL A 93 5.28 -12.38 10.74
C VAL A 93 6.24 -12.79 11.86
N LEU A 94 7.27 -13.54 11.53
CA LEU A 94 8.30 -14.01 12.46
C LEU A 94 9.38 -12.95 12.68
N GLU A 95 9.74 -12.26 11.61
CA GLU A 95 10.81 -11.26 11.61
C GLU A 95 10.32 -10.09 10.77
N SER A 96 10.13 -8.95 11.42
CA SER A 96 9.82 -7.69 10.73
C SER A 96 11.12 -6.94 10.55
N ASN A 97 11.51 -6.64 9.32
CA ASN A 97 12.57 -5.69 9.02
C ASN A 97 11.99 -4.27 9.18
N SER A 98 11.52 -3.95 10.39
CA SER A 98 11.31 -2.56 10.78
C SER A 98 12.70 -1.95 10.84
N ASN A 99 13.09 -1.30 9.74
CA ASN A 99 14.21 -0.39 9.71
C ASN A 99 13.80 0.79 10.61
N GLU A 100 13.88 0.60 11.94
CA GLU A 100 13.71 1.67 12.90
C GLU A 100 14.81 2.68 12.62
N ILE A 101 14.45 3.76 11.94
CA ILE A 101 15.29 4.93 11.81
C ILE A 101 15.33 5.56 13.20
N LEU A 102 16.19 5.04 14.08
CA LEU A 102 16.55 5.69 15.34
C LEU A 102 17.41 6.90 15.01
N THR A 103 16.77 7.95 14.50
CA THR A 103 17.41 9.25 14.30
C THR A 103 17.01 10.15 15.47
N ASN A 104 18.00 10.71 16.16
CA ASN A 104 17.78 11.78 17.15
C ASN A 104 17.64 13.17 16.48
N ASP A 105 17.43 13.19 15.15
CA ASP A 105 17.38 14.40 14.34
C ASP A 105 15.93 14.80 14.01
N PRO A 106 15.43 15.96 14.51
CA PRO A 106 14.02 16.34 14.42
C PRO A 106 13.51 16.73 13.01
N GLU A 107 14.36 16.77 11.98
CA GLU A 107 13.97 17.27 10.64
C GLU A 107 13.51 16.19 9.64
N MET A 108 13.64 14.90 9.94
CA MET A 108 13.34 13.82 8.98
C MET A 108 11.85 13.44 8.83
N ILE A 109 10.96 13.87 9.73
CA ILE A 109 9.53 13.51 9.69
C ILE A 109 8.81 14.14 8.49
N LYS A 110 9.28 15.28 7.97
CA LYS A 110 8.58 16.04 6.92
C LYS A 110 8.66 15.45 5.51
N LYS A 111 9.59 14.50 5.24
CA LYS A 111 9.85 14.06 3.87
C LYS A 111 8.96 12.91 3.40
N GLN A 112 8.33 12.14 4.30
CA GLN A 112 7.53 10.98 3.92
C GLN A 112 6.06 11.27 3.58
N MET A 113 5.64 12.54 3.60
CA MET A 113 4.25 12.93 3.31
C MET A 113 4.02 13.42 1.87
N SER A 114 5.03 13.35 0.99
CA SER A 114 4.94 13.93 -0.35
C SER A 114 4.59 12.95 -1.49
N GLN A 115 4.13 11.74 -1.21
CA GLN A 115 3.75 10.78 -2.27
C GLN A 115 2.47 10.00 -1.95
N THR A 116 1.34 10.70 -2.01
CA THR A 116 0.01 10.22 -2.47
C THR A 116 -0.79 11.49 -2.79
N GLY A 117 -1.22 11.82 -4.01
CA GLY A 117 -1.08 11.22 -5.32
C GLY A 117 -1.45 12.25 -6.39
N ASP A 118 -0.99 12.00 -7.61
CA ASP A 118 -1.46 12.60 -8.87
C ASP A 118 -2.80 11.97 -9.28
N ALA A 119 -3.75 12.78 -9.80
CA ALA A 119 -4.49 12.54 -11.07
C ALA A 119 -5.75 13.43 -11.19
N ASP A 120 -5.70 14.34 -12.18
CA ASP A 120 -6.70 14.64 -13.22
C ASP A 120 -8.18 14.94 -12.86
N GLU A 121 -8.64 16.15 -13.22
CA GLU A 121 -9.63 16.35 -14.32
C GLU A 121 -9.79 17.86 -14.64
N ASP A 122 -9.77 18.14 -15.95
CA ASP A 122 -9.87 19.42 -16.64
C ASP A 122 -11.25 20.12 -16.54
N GLU A 123 -11.27 21.41 -16.93
CA GLU A 123 -12.43 22.21 -17.43
C GLU A 123 -13.54 22.55 -16.40
N ASP A 124 -14.05 23.78 -16.21
CA ASP A 124 -14.37 24.83 -17.16
C ASP A 124 -14.68 26.17 -16.44
N SER A 125 -14.47 27.25 -17.20
CA SER A 125 -15.14 28.56 -17.24
C SER A 125 -15.84 29.21 -16.03
N GLU A 126 -15.46 30.48 -15.81
CA GLU A 126 -16.30 31.69 -15.66
C GLU A 126 -17.55 31.68 -14.75
N SER A 127 -17.59 32.58 -13.75
CA SER A 127 -18.41 33.81 -13.84
C SER A 127 -18.40 34.60 -12.52
N ASP A 128 -18.16 35.90 -12.70
CA ASP A 128 -18.56 37.08 -11.94
C ASP A 128 -19.25 36.96 -10.58
N SER A 129 -18.75 37.78 -9.65
CA SER A 129 -19.58 38.89 -9.16
C SER A 129 -18.72 40.00 -8.56
N VAL A 130 -18.84 41.16 -9.20
CA VAL A 130 -18.36 42.48 -8.84
C VAL A 130 -18.84 42.96 -7.46
N SER A 131 -18.02 43.79 -6.81
CA SER A 131 -18.51 45.01 -6.16
C SER A 131 -17.33 46.00 -6.00
N ASP A 132 -17.39 47.02 -6.87
CA ASP A 132 -16.85 48.38 -6.77
C ASP A 132 -16.82 48.90 -5.31
N GLU A 133 -15.82 49.65 -4.87
CA GLU A 133 -15.70 51.12 -4.91
C GLU A 133 -14.43 51.43 -4.07
N ASP A 134 -13.48 52.33 -4.33
CA ASP A 134 -13.23 53.35 -5.32
C ASP A 134 -11.70 53.56 -5.37
N LEU A 135 -11.15 53.77 -6.57
CA LEU A 135 -9.89 54.46 -6.77
C LEU A 135 -10.24 55.92 -7.09
N ASP A 136 -9.60 56.88 -6.43
CA ASP A 136 -9.14 58.13 -7.08
C ASP A 136 -8.07 58.84 -6.22
N ILE A 137 -6.82 58.43 -6.43
CA ILE A 137 -5.73 59.20 -7.07
C ILE A 137 -5.71 60.75 -6.87
N ILE A 138 -4.66 61.18 -6.13
CA ILE A 138 -3.66 62.25 -6.40
C ILE A 138 -3.89 63.73 -5.95
N ASP A 139 -2.84 64.16 -5.21
CA ASP A 139 -2.11 65.45 -5.05
C ASP A 139 -2.74 66.82 -4.75
N ASP A 140 -2.05 67.43 -3.78
CA ASP A 140 -1.50 68.79 -3.66
C ASP A 140 -2.33 70.06 -3.88
N GLU A 141 -2.12 70.96 -2.89
CA GLU A 141 -2.04 72.42 -2.96
C GLU A 141 -3.34 73.19 -3.33
N GLU A 142 -3.72 74.31 -2.69
CA GLU A 142 -2.98 75.38 -2.05
C GLU A 142 -3.95 76.21 -1.14
N VAL A 143 -3.41 76.82 -0.07
CA VAL A 143 -3.60 78.25 0.34
C VAL A 143 -4.91 78.77 1.01
N ILE A 144 -4.78 79.05 2.32
CA ILE A 144 -5.12 80.29 3.08
C ILE A 144 -5.45 81.53 2.22
N GLU A 145 -6.58 82.24 2.32
CA GLU A 145 -7.14 83.08 3.41
C GLU A 145 -8.58 83.47 3.03
#